data_AF-A0A964ETS6-F1
#
_entry.id   AF-A0A964ETS6-F1
#
_cell.length_a   1.000
_cell.length_b   1.000
_cell.length_c   1.000
_cell.angle_alpha   90.00
_cell.angle_beta   90.00
_cell.angle_gamma   90.00
#
_symmetry.space_group_name_H-M   'P 1'
#
loop_
_entity.id
_entity.type
_entity.pdbx_description
1 polymer ?
#
loop_
_entity_poly.entity_id
_entity_poly.type
_entity_poly.pdbx_seq_one_letter_code
_entity_poly.pdbx_strand_id
1 'polypeptide(L)'
;MTRNPSQAVLPLDLPDHASERDERGLPIDRVGIRGLAWPITVLDQERKQQSTVAVIDASVGLPAEDKGTHMSRFVEILNEVSGELTVRNMPHILETIRRRLEAPSAYLTVRFPYFVMKEAPVSRARSWMEYDCTFDGLLDEQGLDFTLGIQIPVKSLCPCSKAISEYGAHNQRSLVDVAVRSSEFLWIEDLIRVVEDCASAPLYALLKREDEKFVTEQAYDNPRFVEDLVREVVIALRSLPGVRWVKVTADNQESIHKHSAWAELSWSREDENARRQTHLEMPAPETPEALPFGSWLRRERRGRQFSQQAFAERVGVSASFLSRVESGEKGLSGDSLCRVAAVFGMEAEVVQLRAGVVPEKLLTLMSQNPEGFLRLADRIGNTSISPNKGR
;
A
#
# COMPACT_ATOMS: atom_id res chain seq x y z
N MET A 1 19.57 -12.70 -70.90
CA MET A 1 18.13 -12.39 -70.83
C MET A 1 17.94 -11.21 -69.89
N THR A 2 17.87 -10.02 -70.46
CA THR A 2 17.68 -8.74 -69.78
C THR A 2 16.25 -8.65 -69.23
N ARG A 3 16.09 -8.62 -67.91
CA ARG A 3 14.80 -8.30 -67.28
C ARG A 3 14.51 -6.82 -67.48
N ASN A 4 13.35 -6.55 -68.05
CA ASN A 4 12.84 -5.22 -68.40
C ASN A 4 12.44 -4.48 -67.10
N PRO A 5 13.02 -3.30 -66.76
CA PRO A 5 12.69 -2.59 -65.53
C PRO A 5 11.70 -1.45 -65.81
N SER A 6 10.42 -1.74 -66.06
CA SER A 6 9.38 -0.70 -66.13
C SER A 6 7.94 -1.23 -66.13
N GLN A 7 7.60 -2.21 -65.31
CA GLN A 7 6.18 -2.45 -64.98
C GLN A 7 5.92 -1.82 -63.61
N ALA A 8 5.38 -0.61 -63.64
CA ALA A 8 4.70 -0.04 -62.48
C ALA A 8 3.58 -1.01 -62.11
N VAL A 9 3.69 -1.63 -60.94
CA VAL A 9 2.64 -2.49 -60.39
C VAL A 9 1.45 -1.58 -60.12
N LEU A 10 0.39 -1.71 -60.92
CA LEU A 10 -0.89 -1.08 -60.64
C LEU A 10 -1.37 -1.60 -59.26
N PRO A 11 -1.90 -0.74 -58.37
CA PRO A 11 -2.43 -1.20 -57.09
C PRO A 11 -3.47 -2.30 -57.34
N LEU A 12 -3.25 -3.47 -56.74
CA LEU A 12 -4.24 -4.53 -56.76
C LEU A 12 -5.42 -4.04 -55.90
N ASP A 13 -6.57 -3.81 -56.53
CA ASP A 13 -7.80 -3.41 -55.84
C ASP A 13 -8.40 -4.65 -55.16
N LEU A 14 -8.09 -4.82 -53.88
CA LEU A 14 -8.51 -5.95 -53.05
C LEU A 14 -9.69 -5.53 -52.16
N PRO A 15 -10.68 -6.40 -51.93
CA PRO A 15 -11.85 -6.07 -51.11
C PRO A 15 -11.48 -5.83 -49.65
N ASP A 16 -12.05 -4.77 -49.07
CA ASP A 16 -11.88 -4.41 -47.66
C ASP A 16 -13.13 -4.75 -46.85
N HIS A 17 -13.22 -6.01 -46.41
CA HIS A 17 -14.35 -6.48 -45.61
C HIS A 17 -14.41 -5.86 -44.20
N ALA A 18 -13.32 -5.26 -43.71
CA ALA A 18 -13.32 -4.67 -42.37
C ALA A 18 -14.13 -3.36 -42.34
N SER A 19 -14.10 -2.60 -43.44
CA SER A 19 -14.88 -1.36 -43.60
C SER A 19 -16.34 -1.58 -44.00
N GLU A 20 -16.81 -2.83 -44.05
CA GLU A 20 -18.23 -3.11 -44.27
C GLU A 20 -19.06 -2.79 -43.03
N ARG A 21 -20.33 -2.46 -43.26
CA ARG A 21 -21.28 -2.23 -42.19
C ARG A 21 -21.72 -3.54 -41.54
N ASP A 22 -21.84 -3.54 -40.22
CA ASP A 22 -22.44 -4.62 -39.45
C ASP A 22 -23.91 -4.34 -39.11
N GLU A 23 -24.74 -5.39 -39.16
CA GLU A 23 -26.19 -5.31 -38.92
C GLU A 23 -26.62 -5.95 -37.60
N ARG A 24 -25.70 -6.60 -36.87
CA ARG A 24 -26.03 -7.33 -35.63
C ARG A 24 -26.27 -6.40 -34.45
N GLY A 25 -25.83 -5.14 -34.55
CA GLY A 25 -26.10 -4.11 -33.54
C GLY A 25 -25.41 -4.34 -32.20
N LEU A 26 -24.30 -5.09 -32.20
CA LEU A 26 -23.52 -5.41 -31.01
C LEU A 26 -22.13 -4.77 -31.12
N PRO A 27 -21.80 -3.79 -30.26
CA PRO A 27 -20.43 -3.28 -30.20
C PRO A 27 -19.48 -4.34 -29.62
N ILE A 28 -18.20 -4.25 -29.96
CA ILE A 28 -17.14 -5.09 -29.37
C ILE A 28 -16.35 -4.25 -28.38
N ASP A 29 -16.28 -4.68 -27.13
CA ASP A 29 -15.55 -3.96 -26.09
C ASP A 29 -14.06 -3.78 -26.44
N ARG A 30 -13.42 -4.83 -26.96
CA ARG A 30 -12.01 -4.84 -27.33
C ARG A 30 -11.73 -5.76 -28.52
N VAL A 31 -11.14 -5.20 -29.57
CA VAL A 31 -10.61 -5.94 -30.73
C VAL A 31 -9.23 -5.39 -31.14
N GLY A 32 -8.30 -6.27 -31.51
CA GLY A 32 -6.95 -5.87 -31.92
C GLY A 32 -5.95 -7.03 -31.93
N ILE A 33 -4.70 -6.71 -31.63
CA ILE A 33 -3.56 -7.65 -31.62
C ILE A 33 -3.09 -7.96 -30.19
N ARG A 34 -2.53 -9.15 -29.98
CA ARG A 34 -2.04 -9.63 -28.69
C ARG A 34 -0.74 -10.43 -28.88
N GLY A 35 0.18 -10.33 -27.93
CA GLY A 35 1.40 -11.14 -27.91
C GLY A 35 2.49 -10.67 -28.87
N LEU A 36 2.50 -9.41 -29.29
CA LEU A 36 3.53 -8.88 -30.19
C LEU A 36 4.82 -8.60 -29.41
N ALA A 37 5.88 -9.35 -29.71
CA ALA A 37 7.21 -9.09 -29.15
C ALA A 37 7.83 -7.83 -29.80
N TRP A 38 8.30 -6.88 -28.99
CA TRP A 38 8.77 -5.57 -29.46
C TRP A 38 9.96 -5.04 -28.66
N PRO A 39 11.00 -4.46 -29.30
CA PRO A 39 12.11 -3.83 -28.58
C PRO A 39 11.66 -2.48 -27.98
N ILE A 40 11.98 -2.26 -26.70
CA ILE A 40 11.68 -0.99 -26.02
C ILE A 40 12.87 -0.50 -25.20
N THR A 41 12.83 0.77 -24.83
CA THR A 41 13.79 1.39 -23.90
C THR A 41 13.03 1.99 -22.73
N VAL A 42 13.40 1.62 -21.51
CA VAL A 42 12.79 2.09 -20.27
C VAL A 42 13.78 2.92 -19.46
N LEU A 43 13.27 3.80 -18.60
CA LEU A 43 14.10 4.62 -17.72
C LEU A 43 14.63 3.79 -16.56
N ASP A 44 15.88 4.03 -16.21
CA ASP A 44 16.60 3.35 -15.12
C ASP A 44 17.23 4.40 -14.20
N GLN A 45 17.01 4.28 -12.89
CA GLN A 45 17.45 5.29 -11.92
C GLN A 45 18.98 5.43 -11.86
N GLU A 46 19.73 4.32 -12.04
CA GLU A 46 21.20 4.32 -11.99
C GLU A 46 21.83 4.56 -13.36
N ARG A 47 21.30 3.91 -14.40
CA ARG A 47 21.90 3.84 -15.74
C ARG A 47 21.25 4.77 -16.75
N LYS A 48 20.24 5.54 -16.34
CA LYS A 48 19.37 6.40 -17.14
C LYS A 48 18.41 5.63 -18.04
N GLN A 49 18.89 4.59 -18.73
CA GLN A 49 18.10 3.79 -19.66
C GLN A 49 18.50 2.31 -19.67
N GLN A 50 17.52 1.44 -19.92
CA GLN A 50 17.68 0.01 -20.13
C GLN A 50 16.90 -0.42 -21.37
N SER A 51 17.55 -1.16 -22.27
CA SER A 51 16.88 -1.81 -23.41
C SER A 51 16.38 -3.19 -23.00
N THR A 52 15.13 -3.49 -23.33
CA THR A 52 14.49 -4.77 -23.04
C THR A 52 13.53 -5.16 -24.17
N VAL A 53 12.95 -6.36 -24.10
CA VAL A 53 11.92 -6.83 -25.03
C VAL A 53 10.59 -6.86 -24.30
N ALA A 54 9.60 -6.17 -24.85
CA ALA A 54 8.24 -6.18 -24.35
C ALA A 54 7.35 -7.13 -25.14
N VAL A 55 6.26 -7.56 -24.51
CA VAL A 55 5.10 -8.18 -25.14
C VAL A 55 3.96 -7.17 -25.12
N ILE A 56 3.50 -6.78 -26.29
CA ILE A 56 2.49 -5.73 -26.49
C ILE A 56 1.15 -6.35 -26.87
N ASP A 57 0.10 -5.90 -26.19
CA ASP A 57 -1.29 -6.08 -26.58
C ASP A 57 -1.89 -4.71 -26.88
N ALA A 58 -2.46 -4.55 -28.08
CA ALA A 58 -3.08 -3.30 -28.51
C ALA A 58 -4.47 -3.58 -29.04
N SER A 59 -5.46 -2.83 -28.55
CA SER A 59 -6.86 -3.04 -28.94
C SER A 59 -7.64 -1.73 -28.91
N VAL A 60 -8.78 -1.70 -29.61
CA VAL A 60 -9.74 -0.61 -29.58
C VAL A 60 -11.15 -1.13 -29.28
N GLY A 61 -12.04 -0.26 -28.82
CA GLY A 61 -13.47 -0.55 -28.87
C GLY A 61 -13.98 -0.48 -30.32
N LEU A 62 -14.86 -1.38 -30.72
CA LEU A 62 -15.48 -1.37 -32.05
C LEU A 62 -16.96 -0.99 -31.95
N PRO A 63 -17.41 0.07 -32.64
CA PRO A 63 -18.82 0.41 -32.75
C PRO A 63 -19.68 -0.73 -33.31
N ALA A 64 -20.98 -0.67 -33.06
CA ALA A 64 -21.92 -1.73 -33.44
C ALA A 64 -22.18 -1.80 -34.96
N GLU A 65 -21.88 -0.69 -35.65
CA GLU A 65 -22.03 -0.49 -37.09
C GLU A 65 -20.83 -0.97 -37.90
N ASP A 66 -19.70 -1.24 -37.27
CA ASP A 66 -18.46 -1.64 -37.95
C ASP A 66 -18.28 -3.15 -37.90
N LYS A 67 -18.02 -3.77 -39.06
CA LYS A 67 -17.84 -5.24 -39.15
C LYS A 67 -16.48 -5.69 -38.63
N GLY A 68 -15.45 -4.85 -38.74
CA GLY A 68 -14.11 -5.19 -38.31
C GLY A 68 -13.18 -4.00 -38.16
N THR A 69 -11.99 -4.28 -37.61
CA THR A 69 -10.90 -3.31 -37.49
C THR A 69 -9.75 -3.68 -38.42
N HIS A 70 -8.90 -2.71 -38.77
CA HIS A 70 -7.74 -2.95 -39.63
C HIS A 70 -6.52 -3.36 -38.80
N MET A 71 -6.29 -4.66 -38.70
CA MET A 71 -5.26 -5.24 -37.81
C MET A 71 -3.83 -4.77 -38.12
N SER A 72 -3.49 -4.54 -39.40
CA SER A 72 -2.14 -4.08 -39.77
C SER A 72 -1.81 -2.69 -39.22
N ARG A 73 -2.83 -1.82 -39.08
CA ARG A 73 -2.66 -0.45 -38.60
C ARG A 73 -2.04 -0.39 -37.21
N PHE A 74 -2.31 -1.36 -36.33
CA PHE A 74 -1.65 -1.42 -35.03
C PHE A 74 -0.13 -1.55 -35.15
N VAL A 75 0.34 -2.45 -36.02
CA VAL A 75 1.79 -2.68 -36.22
C VAL A 75 2.44 -1.53 -36.97
N GLU A 76 1.73 -0.92 -37.93
CA GLU A 76 2.19 0.30 -38.62
C GLU A 76 2.42 1.44 -37.62
N ILE A 77 1.44 1.70 -36.73
CA ILE A 77 1.54 2.73 -35.70
C ILE A 77 2.70 2.45 -34.74
N LEU A 78 2.85 1.20 -34.29
CA LEU A 78 3.95 0.81 -33.39
C LEU A 78 5.33 0.95 -34.06
N ASN A 79 5.43 0.75 -35.37
CA ASN A 79 6.67 0.97 -36.14
C ASN A 79 7.04 2.46 -36.22
N GLU A 80 6.07 3.35 -36.38
CA GLU A 80 6.33 4.80 -36.46
C GLU A 80 6.85 5.38 -35.15
N VAL A 81 6.50 4.77 -34.02
CA VAL A 81 6.95 5.17 -32.67
C VAL A 81 8.11 4.31 -32.15
N SER A 82 8.71 3.48 -33.02
CA SER A 82 9.74 2.52 -32.65
C SER A 82 10.97 3.21 -32.05
N GLY A 83 11.47 2.66 -30.93
CA GLY A 83 12.63 3.18 -30.19
C GLY A 83 12.30 4.13 -29.03
N GLU A 84 11.08 4.66 -28.94
CA GLU A 84 10.68 5.64 -27.91
C GLU A 84 9.50 5.18 -27.04
N LEU A 85 9.18 3.89 -27.01
CA LEU A 85 8.06 3.38 -26.21
C LEU A 85 8.40 3.47 -24.72
N THR A 86 8.05 4.61 -24.14
CA THR A 86 8.21 4.99 -22.74
C THR A 86 6.85 5.37 -22.16
N VAL A 87 6.74 5.43 -20.82
CA VAL A 87 5.53 5.96 -20.14
C VAL A 87 5.13 7.33 -20.69
N ARG A 88 6.10 8.17 -21.07
CA ARG A 88 5.86 9.53 -21.58
C ARG A 88 5.19 9.54 -22.95
N ASN A 89 5.51 8.56 -23.80
CA ASN A 89 4.99 8.50 -25.17
C ASN A 89 3.72 7.64 -25.28
N MET A 90 3.40 6.84 -24.27
CA MET A 90 2.17 6.01 -24.25
C MET A 90 0.88 6.81 -24.54
N PRO A 91 0.64 8.01 -23.98
CA PRO A 91 -0.55 8.80 -24.30
C PRO A 91 -0.65 9.16 -25.79
N HIS A 92 0.49 9.47 -26.42
CA HIS A 92 0.56 9.80 -27.83
C HIS A 92 0.30 8.57 -28.72
N ILE A 93 0.80 7.39 -28.32
CA ILE A 93 0.56 6.13 -29.03
C ILE A 93 -0.93 5.80 -28.98
N LEU A 94 -1.54 5.87 -27.79
CA LEU A 94 -2.97 5.61 -27.59
C LEU A 94 -3.85 6.56 -28.41
N GLU A 95 -3.54 7.86 -28.42
CA GLU A 95 -4.28 8.84 -29.24
C GLU A 95 -4.11 8.54 -30.74
N THR A 96 -2.92 8.13 -31.17
CA THR A 96 -2.66 7.77 -32.57
C THR A 96 -3.45 6.53 -32.98
N ILE A 97 -3.48 5.50 -32.13
CA ILE A 97 -4.33 4.29 -32.30
C ILE A 97 -5.80 4.70 -32.38
N ARG A 98 -6.30 5.44 -31.39
CA ARG A 98 -7.71 5.88 -31.34
C ARG A 98 -8.11 6.64 -32.61
N ARG A 99 -7.29 7.60 -33.04
CA ARG A 99 -7.58 8.44 -34.21
C ARG A 99 -7.50 7.69 -35.55
N ARG A 100 -6.47 6.86 -35.77
CA ARG A 100 -6.28 6.15 -37.05
C ARG A 100 -7.22 4.98 -37.25
N LEU A 101 -7.73 4.42 -36.16
CA LEU A 101 -8.74 3.37 -36.18
C LEU A 101 -10.14 3.91 -35.90
N GLU A 102 -10.32 5.24 -35.83
CA GLU A 102 -11.60 5.94 -35.65
C GLU A 102 -12.47 5.36 -34.53
N ALA A 103 -11.82 4.99 -33.42
CA ALA A 103 -12.43 4.20 -32.36
C ALA A 103 -12.81 5.05 -31.14
N PRO A 104 -13.85 4.67 -30.37
CA PRO A 104 -14.24 5.39 -29.15
C PRO A 104 -13.20 5.27 -28.03
N SER A 105 -12.44 4.16 -28.00
CA SER A 105 -11.42 3.90 -26.98
C SER A 105 -10.24 3.14 -27.56
N ALA A 106 -9.06 3.34 -26.96
CA ALA A 106 -7.84 2.61 -27.26
C ALA A 106 -7.22 2.07 -25.97
N TYR A 107 -6.67 0.86 -26.06
CA TYR A 107 -6.03 0.15 -24.97
C TYR A 107 -4.65 -0.33 -25.43
N LEU A 108 -3.65 -0.16 -24.58
CA LEU A 108 -2.29 -0.60 -24.82
C LEU A 108 -1.72 -1.19 -23.52
N THR A 109 -1.40 -2.48 -23.56
CA THR A 109 -0.69 -3.16 -22.48
C THR A 109 0.70 -3.54 -22.95
N VAL A 110 1.73 -3.17 -22.18
CA VAL A 110 3.13 -3.42 -22.50
C VAL A 110 3.77 -4.13 -21.31
N ARG A 111 4.10 -5.41 -21.46
CA ARG A 111 4.73 -6.24 -20.41
C ARG A 111 6.19 -6.46 -20.73
N PHE A 112 7.10 -6.25 -19.79
CA PHE A 112 8.52 -6.38 -20.02
C PHE A 112 9.28 -6.74 -18.75
N PRO A 113 10.39 -7.49 -18.85
CA PRO A 113 11.28 -7.68 -17.73
C PRO A 113 12.11 -6.42 -17.50
N TYR A 114 12.23 -6.03 -16.24
CA TYR A 114 13.03 -4.92 -15.73
C TYR A 114 14.14 -5.47 -14.84
N PHE A 115 15.38 -5.03 -15.03
CA PHE A 115 16.51 -5.53 -14.25
C PHE A 115 17.08 -4.47 -13.33
N VAL A 116 17.15 -4.77 -12.04
CA VAL A 116 17.80 -3.95 -11.02
C VAL A 116 19.11 -4.61 -10.60
N MET A 117 20.16 -3.81 -10.45
CA MET A 117 21.42 -4.28 -9.89
C MET A 117 21.32 -4.30 -8.36
N LYS A 118 21.26 -5.50 -7.77
CA LYS A 118 21.20 -5.65 -6.31
C LYS A 118 22.57 -5.90 -5.71
N GLU A 119 22.78 -5.38 -4.51
CA GLU A 119 23.96 -5.62 -3.69
C GLU A 119 23.58 -6.50 -2.49
N ALA A 120 24.29 -7.60 -2.29
CA ALA A 120 24.07 -8.51 -1.18
C ALA A 120 24.37 -7.83 0.18
N PRO A 121 23.61 -8.13 1.24
CA PRO A 121 23.60 -7.33 2.47
C PRO A 121 24.91 -7.34 3.26
N VAL A 122 25.70 -8.42 3.18
CA VAL A 122 26.94 -8.58 3.95
C VAL A 122 28.17 -8.54 3.04
N SER A 123 28.25 -9.44 2.06
CA SER A 123 29.40 -9.59 1.17
C SER A 123 29.52 -8.47 0.14
N ARG A 124 28.45 -7.68 -0.05
CA ARG A 124 28.35 -6.64 -1.07
C ARG A 124 28.51 -7.16 -2.51
N ALA A 125 28.32 -8.47 -2.71
CA ALA A 125 28.31 -9.06 -4.04
C ALA A 125 27.16 -8.47 -4.87
N ARG A 126 27.46 -8.04 -6.11
CA ARG A 126 26.47 -7.43 -7.01
C ARG A 126 25.95 -8.44 -8.02
N SER A 127 24.63 -8.51 -8.20
CA SER A 127 23.99 -9.40 -9.17
C SER A 127 22.67 -8.84 -9.68
N TRP A 128 22.37 -9.11 -10.96
CA TRP A 128 21.14 -8.65 -11.59
C TRP A 128 19.95 -9.41 -11.02
N MET A 129 18.87 -8.69 -10.74
CA MET A 129 17.58 -9.24 -10.35
C MET A 129 16.52 -8.76 -11.34
N GLU A 130 15.68 -9.68 -11.78
CA GLU A 130 14.58 -9.49 -12.72
C GLU A 130 13.27 -9.20 -11.98
N TYR A 131 12.46 -8.31 -12.54
CA TYR A 131 11.11 -7.98 -12.10
C TYR A 131 10.21 -7.84 -13.32
N ASP A 132 9.02 -8.44 -13.28
CA ASP A 132 8.04 -8.31 -14.36
C ASP A 132 7.26 -7.02 -14.21
N CYS A 133 7.37 -6.13 -15.19
CA CYS A 133 6.70 -4.83 -15.19
C CYS A 133 5.62 -4.79 -16.28
N THR A 134 4.57 -4.02 -16.03
CA THR A 134 3.47 -3.79 -16.96
C THR A 134 3.13 -2.31 -17.00
N PHE A 135 3.02 -1.76 -18.20
CA PHE A 135 2.37 -0.48 -18.45
C PHE A 135 1.00 -0.75 -19.08
N ASP A 136 -0.06 -0.41 -18.36
CA ASP A 136 -1.43 -0.50 -18.85
C ASP A 136 -1.99 0.90 -19.08
N GLY A 137 -2.34 1.20 -20.33
CA GLY A 137 -2.94 2.47 -20.72
C GLY A 137 -4.29 2.28 -21.39
N LEU A 138 -5.25 3.08 -20.96
CA LEU A 138 -6.58 3.24 -21.55
C LEU A 138 -6.78 4.71 -21.91
N LEU A 139 -7.29 4.96 -23.11
CA LEU A 139 -7.68 6.29 -23.55
C LEU A 139 -9.08 6.25 -24.16
N ASP A 140 -10.00 7.00 -23.57
CA ASP A 140 -11.40 7.13 -24.03
C ASP A 140 -11.88 8.59 -23.90
N GLU A 141 -13.20 8.81 -23.83
CA GLU A 141 -13.80 10.14 -23.63
C GLU A 141 -13.52 10.75 -22.24
N GLN A 142 -13.28 9.93 -21.22
CA GLN A 142 -12.99 10.36 -19.85
C GLN A 142 -11.53 10.80 -19.70
N GLY A 143 -10.67 10.37 -20.62
CA GLY A 143 -9.27 10.77 -20.70
C GLY A 143 -8.34 9.57 -20.62
N LEU A 144 -7.08 9.83 -20.27
CA LEU A 144 -6.07 8.80 -20.09
C LEU A 144 -6.15 8.22 -18.69
N ASP A 145 -6.32 6.91 -18.59
CA ASP A 145 -6.06 6.12 -17.39
C ASP A 145 -4.79 5.28 -17.61
N PHE A 146 -3.76 5.55 -16.79
CA PHE A 146 -2.49 4.85 -16.84
C PHE A 146 -2.21 4.15 -15.52
N THR A 147 -1.90 2.86 -15.60
CA THR A 147 -1.56 2.01 -14.46
C THR A 147 -0.17 1.40 -14.66
N LEU A 148 0.69 1.60 -13.65
CA LEU A 148 1.99 0.93 -13.56
C LEU A 148 1.83 -0.35 -12.72
N GLY A 149 2.04 -1.50 -13.34
CA GLY A 149 2.05 -2.82 -12.72
C GLY A 149 3.47 -3.33 -12.53
N ILE A 150 3.76 -3.97 -11.39
CA ILE A 150 5.03 -4.67 -11.14
C ILE A 150 4.73 -5.93 -10.32
N GLN A 151 5.34 -7.06 -10.66
CA GLN A 151 5.38 -8.25 -9.82
C GLN A 151 6.74 -8.34 -9.11
N ILE A 152 6.71 -8.30 -7.78
CA ILE A 152 7.91 -8.30 -6.94
C ILE A 152 7.99 -9.63 -6.19
N PRO A 153 8.96 -10.51 -6.49
CA PRO A 153 9.15 -11.74 -5.74
C PRO A 153 9.91 -11.45 -4.43
N VAL A 154 9.33 -11.87 -3.31
CA VAL A 154 9.90 -11.69 -1.96
C VAL A 154 9.95 -13.00 -1.18
N LYS A 155 10.67 -13.03 -0.05
CA LYS A 155 10.61 -14.13 0.91
C LYS A 155 9.59 -13.80 1.99
N SER A 156 8.63 -14.69 2.23
CA SER A 156 7.70 -14.61 3.35
C SER A 156 7.95 -15.75 4.34
N LEU A 157 7.87 -15.45 5.64
CA LEU A 157 8.01 -16.42 6.72
C LEU A 157 6.83 -16.34 7.67
N CYS A 158 6.24 -17.50 7.97
CA CYS A 158 4.98 -17.59 8.68
C CYS A 158 5.15 -17.36 10.19
N PRO A 159 4.50 -16.34 10.78
CA PRO A 159 4.56 -16.08 12.23
C PRO A 159 3.94 -17.22 13.04
N CYS A 160 2.87 -17.85 12.56
CA CYS A 160 2.26 -19.02 13.22
C CYS A 160 3.26 -20.16 13.39
N SER A 161 3.95 -20.54 12.31
CA SER A 161 4.90 -21.66 12.33
C SER A 161 6.05 -21.40 13.29
N LYS A 162 6.58 -20.16 13.30
CA LYS A 162 7.60 -19.73 14.26
C LYS A 162 7.11 -19.84 15.71
N ALA A 163 5.87 -19.46 15.98
CA ALA A 163 5.33 -19.41 17.33
C ALA A 163 5.06 -20.80 17.95
N ILE A 164 4.73 -21.80 17.12
CA ILE A 164 4.33 -23.14 17.61
C ILE A 164 5.46 -24.18 17.56
N SER A 165 6.52 -23.92 16.80
CA SER A 165 7.62 -24.87 16.61
C SER A 165 8.76 -24.59 17.60
N GLU A 166 9.37 -25.63 18.15
CA GLU A 166 10.53 -25.48 19.05
C GLU A 166 11.75 -24.87 18.33
N TYR A 167 11.90 -25.17 17.04
CA TYR A 167 12.92 -24.61 16.17
C TYR A 167 12.42 -24.53 14.73
N GLY A 168 12.96 -23.58 13.98
CA GLY A 168 12.60 -23.35 12.59
C GLY A 168 11.23 -22.70 12.42
N ALA A 169 10.93 -22.34 11.17
CA ALA A 169 9.64 -21.84 10.73
C ALA A 169 9.54 -22.02 9.21
N HIS A 170 8.38 -22.44 8.70
CA HIS A 170 8.22 -22.54 7.25
C HIS A 170 8.23 -21.15 6.62
N ASN A 171 8.85 -21.09 5.46
CA ASN A 171 8.94 -19.90 4.61
C ASN A 171 8.85 -20.33 3.15
N GLN A 172 8.57 -19.36 2.29
CA GLN A 172 8.33 -19.59 0.87
C GLN A 172 8.61 -18.33 0.06
N ARG A 173 8.56 -18.48 -1.27
CA ARG A 173 8.48 -17.35 -2.18
C ARG A 173 7.05 -16.80 -2.16
N SER A 174 6.94 -15.48 -2.09
CA SER A 174 5.69 -14.75 -2.27
C SER A 174 5.82 -13.88 -3.51
N LEU A 175 4.81 -13.88 -4.37
CA LEU A 175 4.74 -12.97 -5.52
C LEU A 175 3.80 -11.82 -5.13
N VAL A 176 4.32 -10.60 -5.12
CA VAL A 176 3.54 -9.40 -4.80
C VAL A 176 3.29 -8.60 -6.07
N ASP A 177 2.06 -8.69 -6.59
CA ASP A 177 1.61 -7.87 -7.71
C ASP A 177 1.13 -6.52 -7.19
N VAL A 178 1.75 -5.45 -7.67
CA VAL A 178 1.42 -4.06 -7.33
C VAL A 178 0.99 -3.33 -8.59
N ALA A 179 -0.22 -2.77 -8.58
CA ALA A 179 -0.72 -1.88 -9.61
C ALA A 179 -0.97 -0.48 -9.01
N VAL A 180 -0.41 0.57 -9.62
CA VAL A 180 -0.46 1.95 -9.10
C VAL A 180 -0.92 2.92 -10.19
N ARG A 181 -1.83 3.82 -9.83
CA ARG A 181 -2.14 5.04 -10.59
C ARG A 181 -1.59 6.24 -9.83
N SER A 182 -0.86 7.11 -10.52
CA SER A 182 -0.20 8.27 -9.92
C SER A 182 -0.34 9.50 -10.83
N SER A 183 -0.52 10.67 -10.22
CA SER A 183 -0.44 11.96 -10.92
C SER A 183 1.00 12.45 -11.11
N GLU A 184 1.96 11.82 -10.44
CA GLU A 184 3.38 12.13 -10.51
C GLU A 184 4.17 10.93 -11.03
N PHE A 185 5.34 11.20 -11.60
CA PHE A 185 6.26 10.16 -12.05
C PHE A 185 6.76 9.34 -10.86
N LEU A 186 6.71 8.01 -10.99
CA LEU A 186 7.22 7.06 -9.99
C LEU A 186 8.31 6.21 -10.63
N TRP A 187 9.41 5.99 -9.90
CA TRP A 187 10.41 5.02 -10.31
C TRP A 187 9.93 3.60 -10.01
N ILE A 188 10.23 2.66 -10.91
CA ILE A 188 9.97 1.24 -10.71
C ILE A 188 10.74 0.75 -9.47
N GLU A 189 11.97 1.25 -9.28
CA GLU A 189 12.85 0.95 -8.15
C GLU A 189 12.30 1.44 -6.80
N ASP A 190 11.56 2.55 -6.77
CA ASP A 190 10.89 3.02 -5.55
C ASP A 190 9.82 2.02 -5.10
N LEU A 191 9.02 1.53 -6.05
CA LEU A 191 7.99 0.53 -5.78
C LEU A 191 8.58 -0.81 -5.35
N ILE A 192 9.64 -1.27 -6.02
CA ILE A 192 10.38 -2.48 -5.63
C ILE A 192 10.89 -2.36 -4.20
N ARG A 193 11.57 -1.26 -3.86
CA ARG A 193 12.11 -1.04 -2.51
C ARG A 193 11.02 -1.06 -1.45
N VAL A 194 9.92 -0.34 -1.66
CA VAL A 194 8.79 -0.30 -0.71
C VAL A 194 8.26 -1.70 -0.43
N VAL A 195 8.07 -2.53 -1.47
CA VAL A 195 7.55 -3.89 -1.29
C VAL A 195 8.56 -4.79 -0.58
N GLU A 196 9.82 -4.71 -0.96
CA GLU A 196 10.91 -5.48 -0.34
C GLU A 196 11.11 -5.15 1.13
N ASP A 197 10.96 -3.87 1.51
CA ASP A 197 11.06 -3.40 2.90
C ASP A 197 9.89 -3.88 3.78
N CYS A 198 8.72 -4.14 3.19
CA CYS A 198 7.55 -4.71 3.89
C CYS A 198 7.59 -6.24 4.04
N ALA A 199 8.41 -6.94 3.25
CA ALA A 199 8.49 -8.39 3.27
C ALA A 199 9.28 -8.93 4.48
N SER A 200 9.21 -10.24 4.73
CA SER A 200 10.07 -10.86 5.75
C SER A 200 11.55 -10.72 5.39
N ALA A 201 11.89 -10.92 4.11
CA ALA A 201 13.17 -10.51 3.55
C ALA A 201 13.09 -10.33 2.02
N PRO A 202 13.93 -9.48 1.42
CA PRO A 202 14.08 -9.40 -0.02
C PRO A 202 14.75 -10.65 -0.61
N LEU A 203 14.63 -10.82 -1.93
CA LEU A 203 15.38 -11.82 -2.68
C LEU A 203 16.64 -11.22 -3.32
N TYR A 204 17.64 -12.09 -3.53
CA TYR A 204 18.89 -11.77 -4.22
C TYR A 204 19.25 -12.93 -5.14
N ALA A 205 19.73 -12.65 -6.35
CA ALA A 205 20.18 -13.67 -7.29
C ALA A 205 21.54 -14.30 -6.88
N LEU A 206 22.38 -13.55 -6.17
CA LEU A 206 23.68 -14.01 -5.68
C LEU A 206 23.84 -13.72 -4.18
N LEU A 207 23.98 -14.79 -3.40
CA LEU A 207 24.29 -14.73 -1.97
C LEU A 207 25.57 -15.54 -1.69
N LYS A 208 26.45 -14.99 -0.84
CA LYS A 208 27.52 -15.76 -0.18
C LYS A 208 27.00 -16.33 1.14
N ARG A 209 27.81 -17.16 1.82
CA ARG A 209 27.37 -17.89 3.03
C ARG A 209 26.95 -16.94 4.15
N GLU A 210 27.70 -15.86 4.32
CA GLU A 210 27.43 -14.80 5.27
C GLU A 210 26.14 -14.04 4.95
N ASP A 211 25.81 -13.87 3.67
CA ASP A 211 24.55 -13.24 3.25
C ASP A 211 23.36 -14.17 3.46
N GLU A 212 23.53 -15.47 3.14
CA GLU A 212 22.49 -16.48 3.36
C GLU A 212 22.11 -16.60 4.84
N LYS A 213 23.12 -16.58 5.73
CA LYS A 213 22.91 -16.48 7.17
C LYS A 213 22.07 -15.25 7.52
N PHE A 214 22.49 -14.07 7.06
CA PHE A 214 21.82 -12.81 7.37
C PHE A 214 20.36 -12.79 6.89
N VAL A 215 20.11 -13.12 5.62
CA VAL A 215 18.75 -13.11 5.03
C VAL A 215 17.84 -14.13 5.70
N THR A 216 18.39 -15.27 6.15
CA THR A 216 17.61 -16.28 6.88
C THR A 216 17.22 -15.79 8.27
N GLU A 217 18.15 -15.18 9.00
CA GLU A 217 17.90 -14.58 10.32
C GLU A 217 16.92 -13.41 10.21
N GLN A 218 17.10 -12.51 9.23
CA GLN A 218 16.20 -11.39 8.95
C GLN A 218 14.76 -11.86 8.73
N ALA A 219 14.55 -12.85 7.86
CA ALA A 219 13.21 -13.39 7.62
C ALA A 219 12.61 -14.04 8.87
N TYR A 220 13.43 -14.73 9.66
CA TYR A 220 13.00 -15.35 10.90
C TYR A 220 12.57 -14.31 11.92
N ASP A 221 13.30 -13.20 12.05
CA ASP A 221 13.01 -12.11 12.99
C ASP A 221 11.88 -11.19 12.54
N ASN A 222 11.56 -11.17 11.24
CA ASN A 222 10.52 -10.36 10.64
C ASN A 222 9.38 -11.19 9.99
N PRO A 223 8.71 -12.11 10.72
CA PRO A 223 7.66 -12.92 10.14
C PRO A 223 6.43 -12.07 9.78
N ARG A 224 5.74 -12.42 8.69
CA ARG A 224 4.54 -11.73 8.20
C ARG A 224 3.52 -12.73 7.65
N PHE A 225 2.24 -12.52 7.95
CA PHE A 225 1.18 -13.16 7.17
C PHE A 225 1.02 -12.49 5.81
N VAL A 226 0.29 -13.16 4.91
CA VAL A 226 -0.06 -12.58 3.60
C VAL A 226 -0.91 -11.32 3.76
N GLU A 227 -1.78 -11.27 4.78
CA GLU A 227 -2.60 -10.11 5.12
C GLU A 227 -1.79 -8.94 5.68
N ASP A 228 -0.74 -9.23 6.45
CA ASP A 228 0.15 -8.18 6.98
C ASP A 228 0.91 -7.53 5.82
N LEU A 229 1.44 -8.35 4.91
CA LEU A 229 2.19 -7.89 3.75
C LEU A 229 1.37 -6.93 2.87
N VAL A 230 0.15 -7.31 2.46
CA VAL A 230 -0.68 -6.41 1.62
C VAL A 230 -1.05 -5.12 2.35
N ARG A 231 -1.27 -5.17 3.67
CA ARG A 231 -1.58 -3.97 4.47
C ARG A 231 -0.38 -3.03 4.58
N GLU A 232 0.79 -3.56 4.91
CA GLU A 232 2.01 -2.78 5.05
C GLU A 232 2.42 -2.12 3.72
N VAL A 233 2.35 -2.87 2.61
CA VAL A 233 2.64 -2.33 1.27
C VAL A 233 1.66 -1.22 0.90
N VAL A 234 0.35 -1.40 1.09
CA VAL A 234 -0.64 -0.34 0.79
C VAL A 234 -0.41 0.89 1.66
N ILE A 235 -0.09 0.72 2.95
CA ILE A 235 0.22 1.82 3.86
C ILE A 235 1.45 2.61 3.37
N ALA A 236 2.50 1.94 2.93
CA ALA A 236 3.71 2.58 2.44
C ALA A 236 3.48 3.27 1.08
N LEU A 237 2.84 2.60 0.13
CA LEU A 237 2.60 3.14 -1.22
C LEU A 237 1.66 4.34 -1.21
N ARG A 238 0.59 4.34 -0.40
CA ARG A 238 -0.32 5.49 -0.33
C ARG A 238 0.32 6.74 0.28
N SER A 239 1.44 6.58 0.99
CA SER A 239 2.21 7.71 1.52
C SER A 239 3.13 8.35 0.48
N LEU A 240 3.34 7.72 -0.68
CA LEU A 240 4.12 8.32 -1.77
C LEU A 240 3.37 9.51 -2.41
N PRO A 241 4.08 10.59 -2.79
CA PRO A 241 3.50 11.72 -3.53
C PRO A 241 2.84 11.26 -4.83
N GLY A 242 1.75 11.93 -5.23
CA GLY A 242 1.03 11.67 -6.48
C GLY A 242 0.19 10.39 -6.55
N VAL A 243 0.41 9.38 -5.70
CA VAL A 243 -0.33 8.11 -5.75
C VAL A 243 -1.83 8.30 -5.50
N ARG A 244 -2.68 8.03 -6.49
CA ARG A 244 -4.14 8.18 -6.39
C ARG A 244 -4.85 6.87 -6.05
N TRP A 245 -4.32 5.77 -6.57
CA TRP A 245 -4.92 4.45 -6.40
C TRP A 245 -3.83 3.40 -6.39
N VAL A 246 -4.01 2.37 -5.57
CA VAL A 246 -3.16 1.18 -5.54
C VAL A 246 -4.01 -0.07 -5.42
N LYS A 247 -3.56 -1.15 -6.05
CA LYS A 247 -4.00 -2.51 -5.77
C LYS A 247 -2.78 -3.38 -5.53
N VAL A 248 -2.80 -4.12 -4.44
CA VAL A 248 -1.73 -5.01 -4.02
C VAL A 248 -2.30 -6.40 -3.83
N THR A 249 -1.73 -7.37 -4.52
CA THR A 249 -2.06 -8.80 -4.38
C THR A 249 -0.80 -9.52 -3.96
N ALA A 250 -0.85 -10.30 -2.88
CA ALA A 250 0.25 -11.15 -2.47
C ALA A 250 -0.18 -12.61 -2.57
N ASP A 251 0.64 -13.43 -3.25
CA ASP A 251 0.45 -14.87 -3.42
C ASP A 251 1.63 -15.62 -2.78
N ASN A 252 1.40 -16.22 -1.62
CA ASN A 252 2.37 -17.10 -0.98
C ASN A 252 2.27 -18.50 -1.59
N GLN A 253 3.36 -18.94 -2.24
CA GLN A 253 3.51 -20.29 -2.75
C GLN A 253 3.85 -21.25 -1.60
N GLU A 254 2.84 -21.60 -0.80
CA GLU A 254 3.00 -22.31 0.47
C GLU A 254 3.91 -23.53 0.34
N SER A 255 4.95 -23.60 1.18
CA SER A 255 5.95 -24.67 1.13
C SER A 255 5.45 -26.00 1.70
N ILE A 256 4.38 -25.98 2.49
CA ILE A 256 3.80 -27.14 3.18
C ILE A 256 2.43 -27.55 2.61
N HIS A 257 1.91 -26.82 1.62
CA HIS A 257 0.61 -27.07 0.99
C HIS A 257 0.72 -27.04 -0.55
N LYS A 258 -0.23 -27.66 -1.25
CA LYS A 258 -0.28 -27.68 -2.72
C LYS A 258 -1.28 -26.65 -3.28
N HIS A 259 -1.34 -25.50 -2.63
CA HIS A 259 -2.15 -24.34 -3.03
C HIS A 259 -1.50 -23.08 -2.44
N SER A 260 -1.78 -21.92 -3.02
CA SER A 260 -1.30 -20.64 -2.49
C SER A 260 -2.24 -20.09 -1.42
N ALA A 261 -1.66 -19.42 -0.42
CA ALA A 261 -2.38 -18.48 0.43
C ALA A 261 -2.27 -17.08 -0.19
N TRP A 262 -3.39 -16.44 -0.47
CA TRP A 262 -3.39 -15.15 -1.18
C TRP A 262 -4.27 -14.11 -0.48
N ALA A 263 -3.89 -12.84 -0.62
CA ALA A 263 -4.69 -11.70 -0.19
C ALA A 263 -4.61 -10.57 -1.24
N GLU A 264 -5.65 -9.77 -1.35
CA GLU A 264 -5.70 -8.59 -2.21
C GLU A 264 -6.28 -7.41 -1.44
N LEU A 265 -5.67 -6.23 -1.62
CA LEU A 265 -6.15 -4.98 -1.05
C LEU A 265 -6.08 -3.87 -2.11
N SER A 266 -7.22 -3.25 -2.38
CA SER A 266 -7.32 -2.05 -3.20
C SER A 266 -7.59 -0.82 -2.33
N TRP A 267 -6.92 0.28 -2.66
CA TRP A 267 -7.08 1.56 -2.00
C TRP A 267 -7.13 2.69 -3.03
N SER A 268 -7.99 3.67 -2.81
CA SER A 268 -8.04 4.92 -3.59
C SER A 268 -8.09 6.10 -2.64
N ARG A 269 -7.47 7.21 -3.07
CA ARG A 269 -7.44 8.45 -2.30
C ARG A 269 -8.84 9.07 -2.19
N GLU A 270 -9.64 8.88 -3.23
CA GLU A 270 -11.05 9.30 -3.30
C GLU A 270 -11.89 8.54 -2.27
N ASP A 271 -11.80 7.20 -2.22
CA ASP A 271 -12.57 6.39 -1.27
C ASP A 271 -12.14 6.65 0.17
N GLU A 272 -10.85 6.85 0.43
CA GLU A 272 -10.37 7.19 1.77
C GLU A 272 -10.90 8.56 2.22
N ASN A 273 -10.88 9.56 1.33
CA ASN A 273 -11.44 10.88 1.63
C ASN A 273 -12.95 10.81 1.89
N ALA A 274 -13.69 10.05 1.09
CA ALA A 274 -15.12 9.82 1.27
C ALA A 274 -15.39 9.15 2.63
N ARG A 275 -14.67 8.08 2.98
CA ARG A 275 -14.80 7.40 4.29
C ARG A 275 -14.46 8.31 5.46
N ARG A 276 -13.44 9.17 5.32
CA ARG A 276 -13.08 10.16 6.35
C ARG A 276 -14.17 11.22 6.52
N GLN A 277 -14.78 11.70 5.43
CA GLN A 277 -15.92 12.61 5.49
C GLN A 277 -17.13 11.95 6.16
N THR A 278 -17.47 10.71 5.79
CA THR A 278 -18.55 9.97 6.46
C THR A 278 -18.26 9.75 7.95
N HIS A 279 -17.01 9.47 8.34
CA HIS A 279 -16.64 9.30 9.75
C HIS A 279 -16.63 10.61 10.55
N LEU A 280 -16.37 11.75 9.89
CA LEU A 280 -16.50 13.08 10.48
C LEU A 280 -17.97 13.52 10.63
N GLU A 281 -18.85 13.02 9.76
CA GLU A 281 -20.30 13.27 9.80
C GLU A 281 -21.07 12.32 10.74
N MET A 282 -20.47 11.19 11.11
CA MET A 282 -20.99 10.36 12.19
C MET A 282 -20.89 11.14 13.50
N PRO A 283 -21.97 11.26 14.30
CA PRO A 283 -21.86 11.82 15.63
C PRO A 283 -20.77 11.04 16.37
N ALA A 284 -19.84 11.77 17.00
CA ALA A 284 -18.80 11.16 17.81
C ALA A 284 -19.46 10.09 18.70
N PRO A 285 -18.89 8.87 18.81
CA PRO A 285 -19.40 7.91 19.78
C PRO A 285 -19.48 8.67 21.10
N GLU A 286 -20.65 8.69 21.74
CA GLU A 286 -20.81 9.33 23.04
C GLU A 286 -19.69 8.80 23.92
N THR A 287 -18.64 9.60 24.12
CA THR A 287 -17.58 9.26 25.06
C THR A 287 -18.32 9.12 26.37
N PRO A 288 -18.40 7.92 26.98
CA PRO A 288 -19.10 7.77 28.24
C PRO A 288 -18.46 8.79 29.17
N GLU A 289 -19.24 9.76 29.66
CA GLU A 289 -18.75 10.86 30.48
C GLU A 289 -17.76 10.30 31.49
N ALA A 290 -16.49 10.71 31.37
CA ALA A 290 -15.44 10.17 32.20
C ALA A 290 -15.85 10.41 33.65
N LEU A 291 -16.14 9.32 34.39
CA LEU A 291 -16.58 9.44 35.78
C LEU A 291 -15.55 10.29 36.55
N PRO A 292 -16.00 11.29 37.33
CA PRO A 292 -15.10 12.02 38.22
C PRO A 292 -14.27 11.05 39.05
N PHE A 293 -13.00 11.39 39.32
CA PHE A 293 -12.04 10.49 39.97
C PHE A 293 -12.60 9.80 41.22
N GLY A 294 -13.33 10.53 42.07
CA GLY A 294 -13.96 9.97 43.28
C GLY A 294 -14.98 8.87 43.00
N SER A 295 -15.85 9.08 42.00
CA SER A 295 -16.86 8.10 41.56
C SER A 295 -16.21 6.87 40.93
N TRP A 296 -15.16 7.09 40.13
CA TRP A 296 -14.34 6.01 39.58
C TRP A 296 -13.65 5.20 40.69
N LEU A 297 -12.97 5.86 41.63
CA LEU A 297 -12.26 5.23 42.74
C LEU A 297 -13.21 4.37 43.59
N ARG A 298 -14.41 4.90 43.88
CA ARG A 298 -15.47 4.18 44.60
C ARG A 298 -15.94 2.94 43.84
N ARG A 299 -16.11 3.04 42.52
CA ARG A 299 -16.51 1.91 41.65
C ARG A 299 -15.44 0.84 41.62
N GLU A 300 -14.19 1.20 41.38
CA GLU A 300 -13.05 0.27 41.31
C GLU A 300 -12.79 -0.43 42.65
N ARG A 301 -12.93 0.29 43.77
CA ARG A 301 -12.84 -0.27 45.12
C ARG A 301 -13.94 -1.30 45.37
N ARG A 302 -15.19 -0.97 45.05
CA ARG A 302 -16.34 -1.87 45.23
C ARG A 302 -16.27 -3.09 44.30
N GLY A 303 -15.81 -2.91 43.07
CA GLY A 303 -15.61 -3.99 42.10
C GLY A 303 -14.59 -5.02 42.59
N ARG A 304 -13.58 -4.57 43.35
CA ARG A 304 -12.59 -5.42 44.02
C ARG A 304 -13.02 -5.84 45.44
N GLN A 305 -14.28 -5.63 45.80
CA GLN A 305 -14.90 -6.03 47.07
C GLN A 305 -14.24 -5.45 48.34
N PHE A 306 -13.53 -4.32 48.22
CA PHE A 306 -12.97 -3.65 49.39
C PHE A 306 -14.01 -2.81 50.13
N SER A 307 -14.09 -2.99 51.45
CA SER A 307 -14.78 -2.03 52.31
C SER A 307 -14.02 -0.69 52.30
N GLN A 308 -14.72 0.42 52.58
CA GLN A 308 -14.09 1.75 52.59
C GLN A 308 -12.97 1.80 53.64
N GLN A 309 -13.17 1.15 54.79
CA GLN A 309 -12.18 1.07 55.87
C GLN A 309 -10.96 0.25 55.48
N ALA A 310 -11.15 -0.94 54.90
CA ALA A 310 -10.05 -1.82 54.47
C ALA A 310 -9.22 -1.20 53.33
N PHE A 311 -9.86 -0.46 52.42
CA PHE A 311 -9.14 0.23 51.36
C PHE A 311 -8.38 1.45 51.88
N ALA A 312 -8.99 2.25 52.76
CA ALA A 312 -8.34 3.42 53.36
C ALA A 312 -7.04 3.02 54.09
N GLU A 313 -7.08 1.92 54.84
CA GLU A 313 -5.92 1.36 55.53
C GLU A 313 -4.80 0.96 54.56
N ARG A 314 -5.12 0.26 53.46
CA ARG A 314 -4.14 -0.13 52.43
C ARG A 314 -3.54 1.05 51.66
N VAL A 315 -4.31 2.13 51.49
CA VAL A 315 -3.85 3.37 50.85
C VAL A 315 -3.14 4.30 51.85
N GLY A 316 -3.19 4.01 53.15
CA GLY A 316 -2.56 4.82 54.20
C GLY A 316 -3.28 6.14 54.47
N VAL A 317 -4.61 6.16 54.37
CA VAL A 317 -5.46 7.33 54.67
C VAL A 317 -6.57 6.95 55.65
N SER A 318 -7.21 7.94 56.30
CA SER A 318 -8.37 7.64 57.15
C SER A 318 -9.62 7.33 56.30
N ALA A 319 -10.52 6.48 56.82
CA ALA A 319 -11.78 6.15 56.13
C ALA A 319 -12.65 7.39 55.89
N SER A 320 -12.65 8.35 56.83
CA SER A 320 -13.34 9.64 56.69
C SER A 320 -12.75 10.50 55.58
N PHE A 321 -11.43 10.51 55.43
CA PHE A 321 -10.75 11.20 54.34
C PHE A 321 -11.04 10.55 52.98
N LEU A 322 -10.96 9.22 52.90
CA LEU A 322 -11.31 8.47 51.69
C LEU A 322 -12.75 8.72 51.26
N SER A 323 -13.70 8.81 52.21
CA SER A 323 -15.10 9.12 51.87
C SER A 323 -15.26 10.48 51.18
N ARG A 324 -14.49 11.49 51.62
CA ARG A 324 -14.48 12.83 51.01
C ARG A 324 -13.79 12.85 49.64
N VAL A 325 -12.82 11.96 49.43
CA VAL A 325 -12.21 11.75 48.11
C VAL A 325 -13.21 11.08 47.15
N GLU A 326 -13.93 10.05 47.61
CA GLU A 326 -14.93 9.34 46.80
C GLU A 326 -16.14 10.21 46.43
N SER A 327 -16.45 11.23 47.25
CA SER A 327 -17.47 12.22 46.93
C SER A 327 -16.95 13.39 46.08
N GLY A 328 -15.66 13.41 45.74
CA GLY A 328 -15.04 14.47 44.93
C GLY A 328 -14.72 15.76 45.69
N GLU A 329 -14.85 15.79 47.02
CA GLU A 329 -14.59 16.97 47.85
C GLU A 329 -13.09 17.20 48.10
N LYS A 330 -12.29 16.13 48.05
CA LYS A 330 -10.83 16.19 48.24
C LYS A 330 -10.07 15.34 47.21
N GLY A 331 -8.84 15.75 46.92
CA GLY A 331 -7.89 14.97 46.14
C GLY A 331 -6.99 14.09 47.01
N LEU A 332 -6.33 13.11 46.38
CA LEU A 332 -5.24 12.34 46.97
C LEU A 332 -3.89 12.95 46.61
N SER A 333 -2.89 12.80 47.49
CA SER A 333 -1.50 13.13 47.17
C SER A 333 -0.90 12.15 46.17
N GLY A 334 0.18 12.54 45.49
CA GLY A 334 0.91 11.66 44.54
C GLY A 334 1.29 10.32 45.16
N ASP A 335 1.82 10.30 46.38
CA ASP A 335 2.17 9.07 47.10
C ASP A 335 0.95 8.18 47.39
N SER A 336 -0.18 8.79 47.72
CA SER A 336 -1.42 8.05 47.97
C SER A 336 -1.99 7.48 46.67
N LEU A 337 -1.84 8.19 45.54
CA LEU A 337 -2.22 7.70 44.20
C LEU A 337 -1.34 6.53 43.76
N CYS A 338 -0.04 6.55 44.05
CA CYS A 338 0.85 5.41 43.83
C CYS A 338 0.42 4.18 44.64
N ARG A 339 0.01 4.37 45.90
CA ARG A 339 -0.52 3.28 46.74
C ARG A 339 -1.87 2.76 46.21
N VAL A 340 -2.76 3.63 45.73
CA VAL A 340 -4.00 3.21 45.04
C VAL A 340 -3.67 2.35 43.82
N ALA A 341 -2.72 2.76 42.99
CA ALA A 341 -2.29 2.02 41.81
C ALA A 341 -1.75 0.63 42.17
N ALA A 342 -0.90 0.55 43.20
CA ALA A 342 -0.38 -0.71 43.72
C ALA A 342 -1.50 -1.64 44.24
N VAL A 343 -2.48 -1.11 44.98
CA VAL A 343 -3.62 -1.90 45.48
C VAL A 343 -4.52 -2.39 44.35
N PHE A 344 -4.62 -1.65 43.25
CA PHE A 344 -5.45 -2.01 42.09
C PHE A 344 -4.74 -2.82 41.01
N GLY A 345 -3.42 -2.99 41.12
CA GLY A 345 -2.59 -3.64 40.08
C GLY A 345 -2.55 -2.82 38.79
N MET A 346 -2.49 -1.50 38.91
CA MET A 346 -2.47 -0.55 37.79
C MET A 346 -1.16 0.23 37.76
N GLU A 347 -0.78 0.71 36.58
CA GLU A 347 0.32 1.67 36.43
C GLU A 347 0.01 2.97 37.18
N ALA A 348 1.00 3.51 37.91
CA ALA A 348 0.84 4.68 38.75
C ALA A 348 0.45 5.93 37.94
N GLU A 349 1.05 6.09 36.76
CA GLU A 349 0.80 7.19 35.83
C GLU A 349 -0.66 7.22 35.38
N VAL A 350 -1.28 6.05 35.16
CA VAL A 350 -2.69 5.96 34.74
C VAL A 350 -3.62 6.45 35.85
N VAL A 351 -3.34 6.08 37.10
CA VAL A 351 -4.16 6.50 38.26
C VAL A 351 -3.95 7.98 38.55
N GLN A 352 -2.72 8.48 38.42
CA GLN A 352 -2.39 9.90 38.59
C GLN A 352 -3.10 10.76 37.53
N LEU A 353 -3.02 10.38 36.26
CA LEU A 353 -3.68 11.11 35.16
C LEU A 353 -5.21 11.12 35.34
N ARG A 354 -5.81 10.01 35.79
CA ARG A 354 -7.25 9.97 36.12
C ARG A 354 -7.63 10.89 37.29
N ALA A 355 -6.71 11.13 38.22
CA ALA A 355 -6.89 12.07 39.32
C ALA A 355 -6.61 13.53 38.91
N GLY A 356 -6.25 13.79 37.63
CA GLY A 356 -5.86 15.11 37.16
C GLY A 356 -4.45 15.52 37.59
N VAL A 357 -3.63 14.58 38.04
CA VAL A 357 -2.23 14.80 38.44
C VAL A 357 -1.32 14.36 37.30
N VAL A 358 -0.50 15.27 36.78
CA VAL A 358 0.47 14.96 35.71
C VAL A 358 1.76 14.43 36.34
N PRO A 359 2.20 13.20 36.00
CA PRO A 359 3.46 12.66 36.51
C PRO A 359 4.68 13.49 36.07
N GLU A 360 5.71 13.62 36.91
CA GLU A 360 6.90 14.44 36.63
C GLU A 360 7.65 14.02 35.35
N LYS A 361 7.72 12.71 35.10
CA LYS A 361 8.28 12.16 33.86
C LYS A 361 7.50 12.63 32.63
N LEU A 362 6.16 12.72 32.74
CA LEU A 362 5.32 13.19 31.65
C LEU A 362 5.42 14.71 31.49
N LEU A 363 5.53 15.47 32.57
CA LEU A 363 5.83 16.92 32.52
C LEU A 363 7.14 17.18 31.79
N THR A 364 8.17 16.38 32.06
CA THR A 364 9.47 16.47 31.36
C THR A 364 9.29 16.20 29.86
N LEU A 365 8.57 15.15 29.47
CA LEU A 365 8.29 14.84 28.06
C LEU A 365 7.44 15.92 27.37
N MET A 366 6.44 16.46 28.06
CA MET A 366 5.60 17.55 27.57
C MET A 366 6.42 18.83 27.36
N SER A 367 7.39 19.11 28.24
CA SER A 367 8.30 20.26 28.08
C SER A 367 9.27 20.09 26.91
N GLN A 368 9.65 18.86 26.58
CA GLN A 368 10.56 18.54 25.47
C GLN A 368 9.85 18.56 24.11
N ASN A 369 8.53 18.32 24.05
CA ASN A 369 7.75 18.34 22.81
C ASN A 369 6.32 18.89 23.01
N PRO A 370 6.16 20.18 23.30
CA PRO A 370 4.84 20.76 23.60
C PRO A 370 3.88 20.71 22.40
N GLU A 371 4.37 20.96 21.18
CA GLU A 371 3.53 20.93 19.97
C GLU A 371 2.98 19.54 19.65
N GLY A 372 3.78 18.49 19.86
CA GLY A 372 3.34 17.11 19.67
C GLY A 372 2.20 16.73 20.61
N PHE A 373 2.27 17.18 21.87
CA PHE A 373 1.20 16.96 22.84
C PHE A 373 -0.07 17.77 22.55
N LEU A 374 0.05 19.00 22.05
CA LEU A 374 -1.11 19.79 21.60
C LEU A 374 -1.82 19.13 20.42
N ARG A 375 -1.09 18.68 19.40
CA ARG A 375 -1.68 17.94 18.25
C ARG A 375 -2.34 16.64 18.70
N LEU A 376 -1.75 15.94 19.68
CA LEU A 376 -2.35 14.74 20.26
C LEU A 376 -3.65 15.08 21.02
N ALA A 377 -3.67 16.17 21.77
CA ALA A 377 -4.86 16.63 22.49
C ALA A 377 -5.98 17.02 21.51
N ASP A 378 -5.68 17.78 20.45
CA ASP A 378 -6.64 18.14 19.40
C ASP A 378 -7.22 16.91 18.68
N ARG A 379 -6.41 15.85 18.54
CA ARG A 379 -6.84 14.58 17.95
C ARG A 379 -7.73 13.75 18.87
N ILE A 380 -7.61 13.91 20.19
CA ILE A 380 -8.34 13.13 21.20
C ILE A 380 -9.60 13.86 21.70
N GLY A 381 -9.57 15.18 21.80
CA GLY A 381 -10.69 16.00 22.26
C GLY A 381 -10.92 17.17 21.32
N ASN A 382 -12.13 17.28 20.78
CA ASN A 382 -12.53 18.37 19.88
C ASN A 382 -12.77 19.67 20.67
N THR A 383 -11.79 20.13 21.45
CA THR A 383 -11.89 21.29 22.35
C THR A 383 -10.57 22.03 22.46
N SER A 384 -10.60 23.32 22.13
CA SER A 384 -9.51 24.27 22.34
C SER A 384 -9.12 24.30 23.82
N ILE A 385 -7.85 23.99 24.13
CA ILE A 385 -7.32 24.09 25.49
C ILE A 385 -7.31 25.56 25.90
N SER A 386 -8.33 26.01 26.63
CA SER A 386 -8.33 27.34 27.24
C SER A 386 -7.40 27.36 28.45
N PRO A 387 -6.59 28.42 28.64
CA PRO A 387 -5.72 28.54 29.79
C PRO A 387 -6.55 28.60 31.07
N ASN A 388 -6.24 27.69 32.00
CA ASN A 388 -6.84 27.67 33.32
C ASN A 388 -6.42 28.95 34.07
N LYS A 389 -7.38 29.82 34.43
CA LYS A 389 -7.12 30.99 35.28
C LYS A 389 -6.81 30.49 36.69
N GLY A 390 -5.54 30.54 37.07
CA GLY A 390 -5.09 30.07 38.38
C GLY A 390 -5.72 30.83 39.55
N ARG A 391 -6.40 30.11 40.44
CA ARG A 391 -6.02 29.83 41.84
C ARG A 391 -7.10 29.01 42.52
#